data_AF-A0A933XEG9-F1
#
_entry.id   AF-A0A933XEG9-F1
#
_cell.length_a   1.000
_cell.length_b   1.000
_cell.length_c   1.000
_cell.angle_alpha   90.00
_cell.angle_beta   90.00
_cell.angle_gamma   90.00
#
_symmetry.space_group_name_H-M   'P 1'
#
loop_
_entity.id
_entity.type
_entity.pdbx_description
1 polymer ?
#
loop_
_entity_poly.entity_id
_entity_poly.type
_entity_poly.pdbx_seq_one_letter_code
_entity_poly.pdbx_strand_id
1 'polypeptide(L)'
;MRTFKFIIPLAFLLSFVFIYSCKKGEDQNEQIPQQQEVSSDKEKELKDKEEFLRIKEQQLREWEDNLSRKDSTGKFKDKKTDVKDTVKTAKDTSKVKTKKDDKVSEKEKELNKRLDNPITAVNDYLEYIKRGIADSKTFDANMKKASENWESRSAESFKKSYKNTKKFVITQEPSVISQKDGTASVKVKVKQTQTISGKEEEKEITVTYNLVADKNGKWKIKSNVVK
;
A
#
# COMPACT_ATOMS: atom_id res chain seq x y z
N MET A 1 -48.47 27.09 -6.73
CA MET A 1 -47.81 27.91 -7.78
C MET A 1 -46.48 28.38 -7.19
N ARG A 2 -45.34 27.78 -7.56
CA ARG A 2 -44.40 28.19 -8.64
C ARG A 2 -43.85 29.62 -8.36
N THR A 3 -42.56 29.88 -8.21
CA THR A 3 -41.40 29.42 -9.02
C THR A 3 -40.06 29.50 -8.30
N PHE A 4 -39.23 28.47 -8.48
CA PHE A 4 -37.76 28.51 -8.40
C PHE A 4 -37.17 29.34 -9.55
N LYS A 5 -36.02 30.01 -9.34
CA LYS A 5 -35.06 30.31 -10.41
C LYS A 5 -33.62 30.14 -9.90
N PHE A 6 -32.94 29.14 -10.46
CA PHE A 6 -31.48 29.02 -10.50
C PHE A 6 -30.92 29.99 -11.55
N ILE A 7 -29.80 30.65 -11.26
CA ILE A 7 -28.84 31.14 -12.27
C ILE A 7 -27.42 30.96 -11.73
N ILE A 8 -26.65 30.12 -12.41
CA ILE A 8 -25.18 29.93 -12.37
C ILE A 8 -24.80 29.75 -13.86
N PRO A 9 -23.55 29.92 -14.35
CA PRO A 9 -22.43 30.86 -14.10
C PRO A 9 -21.94 31.53 -15.43
N LEU A 10 -21.02 32.51 -15.42
CA LEU A 10 -19.91 32.59 -16.41
C LEU A 10 -18.93 33.78 -16.18
N ALA A 11 -17.64 33.44 -16.14
CA ALA A 11 -16.46 34.12 -16.70
C ALA A 11 -16.10 35.61 -16.40
N PHE A 12 -14.80 35.78 -16.07
CA PHE A 12 -13.81 36.84 -16.36
C PHE A 12 -13.00 37.13 -15.07
N LEU A 13 -11.83 36.52 -14.80
CA LEU A 13 -10.56 36.48 -15.55
C LEU A 13 -10.08 37.87 -15.95
N LEU A 14 -9.06 38.36 -15.23
CA LEU A 14 -7.98 39.28 -15.62
C LEU A 14 -7.68 40.38 -14.58
N SER A 15 -6.38 40.65 -14.50
CA SER A 15 -5.71 41.85 -14.01
C SER A 15 -5.59 42.04 -12.50
N PHE A 16 -4.45 41.60 -11.94
CA PHE A 16 -3.53 42.48 -11.21
C PHE A 16 -2.10 41.90 -11.26
N VAL A 17 -1.47 42.01 -12.43
CA VAL A 17 -0.01 42.16 -12.52
C VAL A 17 0.22 43.64 -12.80
N PHE A 18 0.57 44.40 -11.78
CA PHE A 18 1.39 45.60 -11.94
C PHE A 18 2.37 45.70 -10.79
N ILE A 19 3.60 45.39 -11.18
CA ILE A 19 4.88 45.77 -10.59
C ILE A 19 4.88 47.30 -10.46
N TYR A 20 5.29 47.87 -9.31
CA TYR A 20 6.25 48.99 -9.24
C TYR A 20 6.60 49.32 -7.78
N SER A 21 7.86 49.01 -7.45
CA SER A 21 8.82 49.80 -6.66
C SER A 21 8.36 50.51 -5.39
N CYS A 22 8.80 49.98 -4.24
CA CYS A 22 9.36 50.83 -3.18
C CYS A 22 10.88 50.67 -3.21
N LYS A 23 11.55 51.79 -3.48
CA LYS A 23 12.99 51.95 -3.74
C LYS A 23 13.66 52.41 -2.44
N LYS A 24 14.73 51.73 -1.97
CA LYS A 24 15.79 52.35 -1.15
C LYS A 24 17.06 51.48 -1.00
N GLY A 25 18.21 52.04 -1.42
CA GLY A 25 19.59 51.65 -1.08
C GLY A 25 20.19 50.52 -1.94
N GLU A 26 20.92 50.81 -3.02
CA GLU A 26 22.38 51.02 -3.13
C GLU A 26 23.24 49.74 -2.96
N ASP A 27 23.72 49.27 -4.12
CA ASP A 27 24.97 48.61 -4.48
C ASP A 27 25.73 47.75 -3.46
N GLN A 28 25.84 46.46 -3.76
CA GLN A 28 27.12 45.73 -3.71
C GLN A 28 27.08 44.41 -4.51
N ASN A 29 27.91 44.39 -5.56
CA ASN A 29 28.70 43.28 -6.11
C ASN A 29 28.50 41.87 -5.52
N GLU A 30 28.12 40.89 -6.34
CA GLU A 30 28.64 39.50 -6.28
C GLU A 30 28.17 38.63 -7.48
N GLN A 31 29.07 38.48 -8.45
CA GLN A 31 29.46 37.23 -9.12
C GLN A 31 28.42 36.09 -9.21
N ILE A 32 27.76 35.95 -10.37
CA ILE A 32 27.02 34.73 -10.76
C ILE A 32 28.03 33.68 -11.25
N PRO A 33 28.10 32.50 -10.61
CA PRO A 33 27.93 31.27 -11.38
C PRO A 33 27.23 30.15 -10.59
N GLN A 34 26.19 29.54 -11.16
CA GLN A 34 25.89 28.09 -11.07
C GLN A 34 24.51 27.81 -11.68
N GLN A 35 24.49 27.48 -12.97
CA GLN A 35 23.30 26.93 -13.63
C GLN A 35 23.53 25.50 -14.16
N GLN A 36 24.57 24.81 -13.67
CA GLN A 36 24.98 23.51 -14.22
C GLN A 36 24.70 22.30 -13.32
N GLU A 37 24.16 22.48 -12.11
CA GLU A 37 23.88 21.34 -11.19
C GLU A 37 22.39 20.96 -11.08
N VAL A 38 21.44 21.79 -11.56
CA VAL A 38 20.00 21.53 -11.38
C VAL A 38 19.39 20.61 -12.46
N SER A 39 20.07 20.36 -13.60
CA SER A 39 19.54 19.46 -14.64
C SER A 39 19.85 17.98 -14.38
N SER A 40 20.98 17.67 -13.73
CA SER A 40 21.42 16.30 -13.45
C SER A 40 20.48 15.58 -12.46
N ASP A 41 20.06 16.28 -11.40
CA ASP A 41 19.21 15.69 -10.37
C ASP A 41 17.79 15.38 -10.86
N LYS A 42 17.23 16.22 -11.75
CA LYS A 42 15.92 15.96 -12.35
C LYS A 42 15.94 14.80 -13.35
N GLU A 43 17.00 14.68 -14.15
CA GLU A 43 17.12 13.59 -15.12
C GLU A 43 17.34 12.24 -14.41
N LYS A 44 18.08 12.25 -13.29
CA LYS A 44 18.25 11.08 -12.43
C LYS A 44 16.94 10.66 -11.76
N GLU A 45 16.18 11.61 -11.21
CA GLU A 45 14.87 11.33 -10.59
C GLU A 45 13.86 10.77 -11.61
N LEU A 46 13.89 11.25 -12.86
CA LEU A 46 13.05 10.75 -13.94
C LEU A 46 13.42 9.31 -14.33
N LYS A 47 14.72 9.00 -14.48
CA LYS A 47 15.17 7.63 -14.75
C LYS A 47 14.84 6.67 -13.61
N ASP A 48 15.00 7.10 -12.37
CA ASP A 48 14.65 6.29 -11.20
C ASP A 48 13.14 6.00 -11.14
N LYS A 49 12.29 6.96 -11.55
CA LYS A 49 10.84 6.78 -11.67
C LYS A 49 10.45 5.83 -12.81
N GLU A 50 11.09 5.95 -13.97
CA GLU A 50 10.86 5.05 -15.11
C GLU A 50 11.28 3.62 -14.80
N GLU A 51 12.44 3.43 -14.16
CA GLU A 51 12.89 2.10 -13.73
C GLU A 51 11.96 1.52 -12.66
N PHE A 52 11.49 2.34 -11.71
CA PHE A 52 10.51 1.92 -10.70
C PHE A 52 9.20 1.47 -11.34
N LEU A 53 8.68 2.23 -12.32
CA LEU A 53 7.47 1.87 -13.06
C LEU A 53 7.66 0.58 -13.85
N ARG A 54 8.81 0.39 -14.51
CA ARG A 54 9.13 -0.84 -15.25
C ARG A 54 9.19 -2.07 -14.34
N ILE A 55 9.78 -1.93 -13.16
CA ILE A 55 9.84 -3.00 -12.15
C ILE A 55 8.42 -3.33 -11.66
N LYS A 56 7.58 -2.33 -11.42
CA LYS A 56 6.17 -2.54 -11.03
C LYS A 56 5.37 -3.25 -12.11
N GLU A 57 5.58 -2.91 -13.38
CA GLU A 57 4.91 -3.57 -14.50
C GLU A 57 5.34 -5.04 -14.64
N GLN A 58 6.63 -5.33 -14.48
CA GLN A 58 7.12 -6.72 -14.45
C GLN A 58 6.53 -7.52 -13.30
N GLN A 59 6.44 -6.94 -12.10
CA GLN A 59 5.81 -7.60 -10.95
C GLN A 59 4.32 -7.87 -11.17
N LEU A 60 3.60 -6.96 -11.84
CA LEU A 60 2.21 -7.21 -12.21
C LEU A 60 2.08 -8.37 -13.20
N ARG A 61 2.93 -8.40 -14.24
CA ARG A 61 2.93 -9.49 -15.24
C ARG A 61 3.25 -10.84 -14.61
N GLU A 62 4.25 -10.90 -13.73
CA GLU A 62 4.57 -12.13 -12.98
C GLU A 62 3.42 -12.57 -12.08
N TRP A 63 2.72 -11.62 -11.46
CA TRP A 63 1.56 -11.92 -10.62
C TRP A 63 0.38 -12.44 -11.45
N GLU A 64 0.08 -11.82 -12.59
CA GLU A 64 -0.94 -12.28 -13.55
C GLU A 64 -0.61 -13.67 -14.12
N ASP A 65 0.63 -13.92 -14.51
CA ASP A 65 1.08 -15.22 -15.00
C ASP A 65 0.94 -16.31 -13.92
N ASN A 66 1.28 -15.98 -12.66
CA ASN A 66 1.17 -16.92 -11.56
C ASN A 66 -0.31 -17.17 -11.16
N LEU A 67 -1.18 -16.17 -11.32
CA LEU A 67 -2.63 -16.34 -11.16
C LEU A 67 -3.19 -17.26 -12.25
N SER A 68 -2.83 -17.00 -13.51
CA SER A 68 -3.24 -17.79 -14.68
C SER A 68 -2.77 -19.26 -14.60
N ARG A 69 -1.57 -19.50 -14.07
CA ARG A 69 -1.05 -20.86 -13.81
C ARG A 69 -1.80 -21.58 -12.68
N LYS A 70 -2.31 -20.85 -11.69
CA LYS A 70 -3.11 -21.43 -10.60
C LYS A 70 -4.53 -21.76 -11.03
N ASP A 71 -5.12 -20.97 -11.91
CA ASP A 71 -6.44 -21.26 -12.50
C ASP A 71 -6.41 -22.44 -13.48
N SER A 72 -5.25 -22.75 -14.09
CA SER A 72 -5.08 -23.92 -14.97
C SER A 72 -4.83 -25.25 -14.24
N THR A 73 -4.72 -25.26 -12.90
CA THR A 73 -4.55 -26.50 -12.10
C THR A 73 -5.89 -27.17 -11.73
N GLY A 74 -7.00 -26.72 -12.34
CA GLY A 74 -8.37 -27.18 -12.06
C GLY A 74 -8.96 -28.26 -12.98
N LYS A 75 -8.17 -28.94 -13.82
CA LYS A 75 -8.67 -30.05 -14.67
C LYS A 75 -7.69 -31.21 -14.77
N PHE A 76 -7.65 -32.07 -13.76
CA PHE A 76 -7.20 -33.45 -13.95
C PHE A 76 -8.15 -34.40 -13.22
N LYS A 77 -9.00 -35.07 -14.00
CA LYS A 77 -9.63 -36.34 -13.64
C LYS A 77 -9.21 -37.39 -14.67
N ASP A 78 -8.66 -38.47 -14.12
CA ASP A 78 -8.64 -39.86 -14.60
C ASP A 78 -7.89 -40.22 -15.90
N LYS A 79 -6.74 -40.92 -15.76
CA LYS A 79 -6.60 -42.32 -16.20
C LYS A 79 -5.26 -42.98 -15.77
N LYS A 80 -5.38 -43.87 -14.78
CA LYS A 80 -4.84 -45.26 -14.66
C LYS A 80 -3.53 -45.70 -15.36
N THR A 81 -2.65 -46.31 -14.54
CA THR A 81 -1.75 -47.50 -14.75
C THR A 81 -0.77 -47.48 -15.94
N ASP A 82 0.51 -47.87 -15.87
CA ASP A 82 1.12 -49.03 -15.20
C ASP A 82 2.68 -48.95 -15.32
N VAL A 83 3.39 -49.57 -14.35
CA VAL A 83 4.58 -50.44 -14.52
C VAL A 83 6.02 -49.89 -14.80
N LYS A 84 6.86 -50.18 -13.78
CA LYS A 84 8.26 -50.68 -13.72
C LYS A 84 9.51 -49.79 -13.80
N ASP A 85 10.28 -49.98 -12.73
CA ASP A 85 11.70 -49.71 -12.48
C ASP A 85 12.68 -50.03 -13.62
N THR A 86 13.69 -49.18 -13.80
CA THR A 86 15.06 -49.61 -14.13
C THR A 86 16.11 -48.61 -13.62
N VAL A 87 16.73 -48.97 -12.49
CA VAL A 87 18.17 -48.96 -12.15
C VAL A 87 19.11 -47.92 -12.82
N LYS A 88 19.72 -47.11 -11.93
CA LYS A 88 21.10 -46.55 -11.88
C LYS A 88 21.77 -46.09 -13.19
N THR A 89 22.14 -44.80 -13.21
CA THR A 89 23.52 -44.39 -13.54
C THR A 89 23.82 -43.06 -12.84
N ALA A 90 24.66 -43.12 -11.80
CA ALA A 90 25.34 -41.94 -11.26
C ALA A 90 26.60 -41.71 -12.09
N LYS A 91 26.75 -40.51 -12.69
CA LYS A 91 28.05 -40.03 -13.15
C LYS A 91 28.09 -38.51 -13.05
N ASP A 92 28.91 -38.08 -12.09
CA ASP A 92 29.60 -36.80 -11.97
C ASP A 92 29.03 -35.57 -12.68
N THR A 93 28.46 -34.66 -11.90
CA THR A 93 28.49 -33.22 -12.16
C THR A 93 28.71 -32.47 -10.84
N SER A 94 29.91 -32.64 -10.29
CA SER A 94 30.43 -31.76 -9.25
C SER A 94 30.86 -30.42 -9.87
N LYS A 95 30.47 -29.33 -9.21
CA LYS A 95 31.01 -27.95 -9.34
C LYS A 95 30.64 -27.12 -10.58
N VAL A 96 29.43 -26.55 -10.59
CA VAL A 96 29.21 -25.12 -10.94
C VAL A 96 28.08 -24.56 -10.06
N LYS A 97 28.28 -24.53 -8.73
CA LYS A 97 27.47 -23.69 -7.81
C LYS A 97 28.29 -22.45 -7.53
N THR A 98 28.22 -21.46 -8.40
CA THR A 98 29.03 -20.25 -8.26
C THR A 98 28.18 -19.02 -8.60
N LYS A 99 27.87 -18.24 -7.54
CA LYS A 99 27.40 -16.84 -7.53
C LYS A 99 25.95 -16.50 -7.93
N LYS A 100 25.21 -17.34 -8.66
CA LYS A 100 23.84 -16.98 -9.08
C LYS A 100 22.78 -17.28 -8.00
N ASP A 101 22.88 -18.43 -7.34
CA ASP A 101 21.95 -18.83 -6.28
C ASP A 101 22.09 -17.98 -5.01
N ASP A 102 23.31 -17.59 -4.64
CA ASP A 102 23.52 -16.72 -3.46
C ASP A 102 22.88 -15.35 -3.65
N LYS A 103 22.96 -14.80 -4.87
CA LYS A 103 22.41 -13.49 -5.24
C LYS A 103 20.87 -13.50 -5.36
N VAL A 104 20.28 -14.64 -5.72
CA VAL A 104 18.81 -14.84 -5.67
C VAL A 104 18.37 -14.97 -4.23
N SER A 105 19.10 -15.70 -3.37
CA SER A 105 18.77 -15.80 -1.94
C SER A 105 18.91 -14.46 -1.20
N GLU A 106 19.89 -13.64 -1.58
CA GLU A 106 20.05 -12.28 -1.04
C GLU A 106 18.92 -11.36 -1.52
N LYS A 107 18.57 -11.38 -2.81
CA LYS A 107 17.43 -10.62 -3.34
C LYS A 107 16.11 -11.07 -2.73
N GLU A 108 15.88 -12.36 -2.51
CA GLU A 108 14.70 -12.89 -1.82
C GLU A 108 14.68 -12.48 -0.34
N LYS A 109 15.82 -12.49 0.35
CA LYS A 109 15.93 -11.96 1.73
C LYS A 109 15.70 -10.45 1.79
N GLU A 110 16.14 -9.71 0.78
CA GLU A 110 15.96 -8.26 0.67
C GLU A 110 14.52 -7.89 0.26
N LEU A 111 13.89 -8.72 -0.58
CA LEU A 111 12.46 -8.66 -0.91
C LEU A 111 11.59 -9.03 0.29
N ASN A 112 11.92 -10.06 1.05
CA ASN A 112 11.21 -10.42 2.28
C ASN A 112 11.36 -9.33 3.34
N LYS A 113 12.54 -8.72 3.50
CA LYS A 113 12.72 -7.52 4.33
C LYS A 113 11.89 -6.31 3.86
N ARG A 114 11.64 -6.19 2.55
CA ARG A 114 10.76 -5.15 1.97
C ARG A 114 9.27 -5.48 2.07
N LEU A 115 8.91 -6.76 2.10
CA LEU A 115 7.54 -7.25 2.26
C LEU A 115 7.09 -7.19 3.73
N ASP A 116 8.01 -7.35 4.69
CA ASP A 116 7.79 -7.19 6.13
C ASP A 116 7.91 -5.73 6.58
N ASN A 117 7.09 -4.85 5.97
CA ASN A 117 7.00 -3.43 6.31
C ASN A 117 5.73 -3.18 7.18
N PRO A 118 5.83 -2.43 8.30
CA PRO A 118 4.65 -2.10 9.11
C PRO A 118 3.55 -1.35 8.33
N ILE A 119 3.89 -0.59 7.29
CA ILE A 119 2.92 0.04 6.38
C ILE A 119 2.09 -1.02 5.66
N THR A 120 2.71 -2.09 5.16
CA THR A 120 2.02 -3.16 4.43
C THR A 120 0.97 -3.82 5.32
N ALA A 121 1.30 -4.14 6.56
CA ALA A 121 0.36 -4.73 7.51
C ALA A 121 -0.84 -3.80 7.80
N VAL A 122 -0.61 -2.49 7.91
CA VAL A 122 -1.70 -1.51 8.07
C VAL A 122 -2.54 -1.40 6.79
N ASN A 123 -1.91 -1.38 5.61
CA ASN A 123 -2.62 -1.32 4.33
C ASN A 123 -3.52 -2.53 4.11
N ASP A 124 -3.00 -3.74 4.32
CA ASP A 124 -3.77 -4.98 4.21
C ASP A 124 -4.98 -4.96 5.16
N TYR A 125 -4.75 -4.56 6.40
CA TYR A 125 -5.80 -4.39 7.40
C TYR A 125 -6.89 -3.41 6.95
N LEU A 126 -6.52 -2.22 6.45
CA LEU A 126 -7.46 -1.21 5.99
C LEU A 126 -8.22 -1.64 4.73
N GLU A 127 -7.56 -2.35 3.83
CA GLU A 127 -8.15 -2.87 2.59
C GLU A 127 -9.19 -3.95 2.91
N TYR A 128 -8.94 -4.84 3.88
CA TYR A 128 -9.96 -5.77 4.35
C TYR A 128 -11.18 -5.04 4.93
N ILE A 129 -10.98 -3.99 5.71
CA ILE A 129 -12.10 -3.18 6.23
C ILE A 129 -12.90 -2.56 5.08
N LYS A 130 -12.21 -1.92 4.13
CA LYS A 130 -12.83 -1.27 2.97
C LYS A 130 -13.65 -2.27 2.15
N ARG A 131 -13.08 -3.44 1.82
CA ARG A 131 -13.77 -4.51 1.07
C ARG A 131 -14.96 -5.06 1.85
N GLY A 132 -14.80 -5.30 3.15
CA GLY A 132 -15.87 -5.81 3.99
C GLY A 132 -17.05 -4.86 4.09
N ILE A 133 -16.81 -3.55 4.16
CA ILE A 133 -17.87 -2.54 4.22
C ILE A 133 -18.53 -2.32 2.85
N ALA A 134 -17.77 -2.43 1.76
CA ALA A 134 -18.29 -2.22 0.42
C ALA A 134 -19.26 -3.32 -0.05
N ASP A 135 -19.08 -4.56 0.42
CA ASP A 135 -19.90 -5.70 0.02
C ASP A 135 -20.33 -6.56 1.22
N SER A 136 -21.64 -6.56 1.50
CA SER A 136 -22.24 -7.30 2.60
C SER A 136 -22.07 -8.82 2.47
N LYS A 137 -21.91 -9.36 1.26
CA LYS A 137 -21.69 -10.81 1.04
C LYS A 137 -20.31 -11.25 1.50
N THR A 138 -19.33 -10.34 1.49
CA THR A 138 -17.95 -10.64 1.87
C THR A 138 -17.54 -10.00 3.21
N PHE A 139 -18.46 -9.28 3.88
CA PHE A 139 -18.23 -8.62 5.17
C PHE A 139 -17.59 -9.58 6.19
N ASP A 140 -18.20 -10.74 6.42
CA ASP A 140 -17.75 -11.67 7.46
C ASP A 140 -16.35 -12.22 7.22
N ALA A 141 -16.04 -12.59 5.98
CA ALA A 141 -14.73 -13.10 5.59
C ALA A 141 -13.65 -12.01 5.69
N ASN A 142 -13.96 -10.79 5.25
CA ASN A 142 -13.04 -9.66 5.31
C ASN A 142 -12.79 -9.21 6.76
N MET A 143 -13.81 -9.16 7.62
CA MET A 143 -13.64 -8.81 9.04
C MET A 143 -12.80 -9.85 9.78
N LYS A 144 -12.92 -11.14 9.41
CA LYS A 144 -12.03 -12.18 9.92
C LYS A 144 -10.58 -11.93 9.51
N LYS A 145 -10.31 -11.69 8.22
CA LYS A 145 -8.95 -11.37 7.73
C LYS A 145 -8.39 -10.08 8.36
N ALA A 146 -9.21 -9.05 8.54
CA ALA A 146 -8.81 -7.84 9.26
C ALA A 146 -8.39 -8.16 10.70
N SER A 147 -9.13 -9.03 11.40
CA SER A 147 -8.79 -9.44 12.77
C SER A 147 -7.47 -10.21 12.89
N GLU A 148 -7.08 -10.96 11.86
CA GLU A 148 -5.82 -11.72 11.83
C GLU A 148 -4.57 -10.82 11.78
N ASN A 149 -4.74 -9.55 11.40
CA ASN A 149 -3.69 -8.53 11.44
C ASN A 149 -3.47 -7.96 12.85
N TRP A 150 -4.23 -8.39 13.85
CA TRP A 150 -4.07 -7.99 15.25
C TRP A 150 -3.41 -9.09 16.08
N GLU A 151 -2.64 -8.72 17.12
CA GLU A 151 -2.08 -9.68 18.08
C GLU A 151 -3.18 -10.44 18.83
N SER A 152 -4.19 -9.72 19.30
CA SER A 152 -5.20 -10.28 20.21
C SER A 152 -6.55 -9.59 20.05
N ARG A 153 -7.22 -9.83 18.92
CA ARG A 153 -8.58 -9.33 18.67
C ARG A 153 -9.41 -10.38 17.94
N SER A 154 -10.58 -10.73 18.48
CA SER A 154 -11.43 -11.76 17.90
C SER A 154 -12.18 -11.24 16.67
N ALA A 155 -12.49 -12.13 15.73
CA ALA A 155 -13.29 -11.80 14.55
C ALA A 155 -14.66 -11.24 14.93
N GLU A 156 -15.30 -11.76 15.98
CA GLU A 156 -16.59 -11.30 16.48
C GLU A 156 -16.54 -9.85 16.98
N SER A 157 -15.48 -9.49 17.71
CA SER A 157 -15.28 -8.12 18.18
C SER A 157 -15.10 -7.16 17.00
N PHE A 158 -14.39 -7.59 15.97
CA PHE A 158 -14.21 -6.84 14.73
C PHE A 158 -15.51 -6.60 13.99
N LYS A 159 -16.28 -7.66 13.72
CA LYS A 159 -17.59 -7.56 13.06
C LYS A 159 -18.50 -6.58 13.79
N LYS A 160 -18.54 -6.62 15.13
CA LYS A 160 -19.34 -5.70 15.94
C LYS A 160 -18.91 -4.23 15.77
N SER A 161 -17.60 -3.96 15.71
CA SER A 161 -17.09 -2.58 15.54
C SER A 161 -17.47 -1.94 14.21
N TYR A 162 -17.71 -2.72 13.14
CA TYR A 162 -17.98 -2.20 11.80
C TYR A 162 -19.39 -2.48 11.29
N LYS A 163 -20.26 -3.14 12.07
CA LYS A 163 -21.60 -3.56 11.64
C LYS A 163 -22.49 -2.42 11.17
N ASN A 164 -22.34 -1.23 11.76
CA ASN A 164 -23.13 -0.04 11.43
C ASN A 164 -22.40 0.92 10.48
N THR A 165 -21.23 0.54 9.98
CA THR A 165 -20.44 1.38 9.08
C THR A 165 -20.94 1.20 7.64
N LYS A 166 -21.35 2.30 7.02
CA LYS A 166 -21.85 2.37 5.64
C LYS A 166 -20.74 2.64 4.64
N LYS A 167 -19.77 3.47 5.02
CA LYS A 167 -18.68 3.91 4.15
C LYS A 167 -17.41 4.04 4.95
N PHE A 168 -16.30 3.65 4.34
CA PHE A 168 -14.96 3.77 4.90
C PHE A 168 -14.01 4.21 3.79
N VAL A 169 -13.38 5.37 3.97
CA VAL A 169 -12.48 5.98 2.99
C VAL A 169 -11.19 6.33 3.69
N ILE A 170 -10.06 5.98 3.08
CA ILE A 170 -8.74 6.43 3.53
C ILE A 170 -8.53 7.82 2.94
N THR A 171 -8.44 8.85 3.79
CA THR A 171 -8.24 10.25 3.36
C THR A 171 -6.77 10.66 3.37
N GLN A 172 -5.94 9.94 4.14
CA GLN A 172 -4.48 10.06 4.11
C GLN A 172 -3.87 8.67 4.23
N GLU A 173 -3.03 8.30 3.28
CA GLU A 173 -2.34 7.01 3.24
C GLU A 173 -1.49 6.77 4.51
N PRO A 174 -1.30 5.50 4.93
CA PRO A 174 -0.51 5.18 6.11
C PRO A 174 0.94 5.66 6.01
N SER A 175 1.42 6.33 7.06
CA SER A 175 2.79 6.82 7.17
C SER A 175 3.44 6.37 8.48
N VAL A 176 4.70 5.94 8.42
CA VAL A 176 5.46 5.55 9.62
C VAL A 176 5.83 6.81 10.40
N ILE A 177 5.43 6.86 11.67
CA ILE A 177 5.83 7.88 12.63
C ILE A 177 7.16 7.49 13.30
N SER A 178 7.27 6.21 13.67
CA SER A 178 8.45 5.66 14.33
C SER A 178 8.57 4.16 14.03
N GLN A 179 9.79 3.65 13.98
CA GLN A 179 10.08 2.23 13.86
C GLN A 179 11.40 1.93 14.56
N LYS A 180 11.36 1.09 15.60
CA LYS A 180 12.53 0.72 16.39
C LYS A 180 12.32 -0.62 17.09
N ASP A 181 13.35 -1.45 17.14
CA ASP A 181 13.40 -2.67 17.97
C ASP A 181 12.18 -3.60 17.78
N GLY A 182 11.77 -3.83 16.52
CA GLY A 182 10.61 -4.69 16.21
C GLY A 182 9.26 -4.08 16.59
N THR A 183 9.21 -2.78 16.88
CA THR A 183 7.99 -2.00 17.12
C THR A 183 7.88 -0.86 16.12
N ALA A 184 6.66 -0.47 15.78
CA ALA A 184 6.41 0.65 14.87
C ALA A 184 5.12 1.39 15.24
N SER A 185 5.05 2.68 14.94
CA SER A 185 3.83 3.47 14.99
C SER A 185 3.52 4.00 13.59
N VAL A 186 2.31 3.74 13.10
CA VAL A 186 1.86 4.14 11.77
C VAL A 186 0.61 5.00 11.90
N LYS A 187 0.62 6.18 11.27
CA LYS A 187 -0.50 7.12 11.23
C LYS A 187 -1.31 6.95 9.96
N VAL A 188 -2.63 6.99 10.06
CA VAL A 188 -3.55 7.07 8.91
C VAL A 188 -4.66 8.07 9.23
N LYS A 189 -5.25 8.69 8.20
CA LYS A 189 -6.55 9.36 8.35
C LYS A 189 -7.59 8.62 7.56
N VAL A 190 -8.74 8.40 8.19
CA VAL A 190 -9.88 7.74 7.56
C VAL A 190 -11.15 8.53 7.84
N LYS A 191 -12.05 8.50 6.87
CA LYS A 191 -13.40 9.04 6.97
C LYS A 191 -14.37 7.87 7.00
N GLN A 192 -15.20 7.84 8.04
CA GLN A 192 -16.19 6.79 8.27
C GLN A 192 -17.58 7.39 8.28
N THR A 193 -18.51 6.75 7.58
CA THR A 193 -19.93 7.05 7.68
C THR A 193 -20.62 5.91 8.42
N GLN A 194 -21.30 6.20 9.52
CA GLN A 194 -21.99 5.22 10.35
C GLN A 194 -23.47 5.55 10.47
N THR A 195 -24.32 4.53 10.58
CA THR A 195 -25.73 4.72 10.92
C THR A 195 -25.91 4.63 12.45
N ILE A 196 -26.24 5.75 13.08
CA ILE A 196 -26.49 5.86 14.53
C ILE A 196 -27.94 6.34 14.71
N SER A 197 -28.76 5.55 15.41
CA SER A 197 -30.17 5.88 15.66
C SER A 197 -30.97 6.24 14.39
N GLY A 198 -30.70 5.55 13.28
CA GLY A 198 -31.37 5.78 11.99
C GLY A 198 -30.87 6.98 11.19
N LYS A 199 -29.88 7.74 11.69
CA LYS A 199 -29.25 8.85 10.99
C LYS A 199 -27.84 8.48 10.54
N GLU A 200 -27.42 9.02 9.41
CA GLU A 200 -26.04 8.89 8.94
C GLU A 200 -25.17 9.99 9.57
N GLU A 201 -24.09 9.58 10.23
CA GLU A 201 -23.06 10.47 10.74
C GLU A 201 -21.75 10.19 10.02
N GLU A 202 -21.14 11.22 9.45
CA GLU A 202 -19.79 11.17 8.89
C GLU A 202 -18.78 11.72 9.90
N LYS A 203 -17.69 10.99 10.14
CA LYS A 203 -16.59 11.39 11.02
C LYS A 203 -15.27 11.14 10.32
N GLU A 204 -14.42 12.16 10.28
CA GLU A 204 -13.02 12.00 9.94
C GLU A 204 -12.23 11.78 11.22
N ILE A 205 -11.42 10.71 11.23
CA ILE A 205 -10.63 10.30 12.38
C ILE A 205 -9.18 10.08 11.97
N THR A 206 -8.27 10.49 12.84
CA THR A 206 -6.85 10.17 12.71
C THR A 206 -6.55 8.97 13.61
N VAL A 207 -6.06 7.89 13.04
CA VAL A 207 -5.71 6.68 13.79
C VAL A 207 -4.21 6.47 13.77
N THR A 208 -3.62 6.28 14.94
CA THR A 208 -2.25 5.81 15.10
C THR A 208 -2.26 4.36 15.54
N TYR A 209 -1.79 3.46 14.69
CA TYR A 209 -1.62 2.04 15.00
C TYR A 209 -0.23 1.80 15.58
N ASN A 210 -0.16 1.06 16.67
CA ASN A 210 1.08 0.56 17.24
C ASN A 210 1.22 -0.91 16.85
N LEU A 211 2.32 -1.23 16.16
CA LEU A 211 2.61 -2.56 15.63
C LEU A 211 3.81 -3.18 16.33
N VAL A 212 3.81 -4.51 16.36
CA VAL A 212 4.92 -5.33 16.83
C VAL A 212 5.19 -6.40 15.78
N ALA A 213 6.47 -6.64 15.49
CA ALA A 213 6.92 -7.74 14.64
C ALA A 213 7.08 -9.01 15.48
N ASP A 214 6.59 -10.13 14.96
CA ASP A 214 6.85 -11.43 15.57
C ASP A 214 8.28 -11.94 15.25
N LYS A 215 8.63 -13.12 15.78
CA LYS A 215 9.96 -13.73 15.57
C LYS A 215 10.27 -14.04 14.10
N ASN A 216 9.24 -14.09 13.24
CA ASN A 216 9.36 -14.32 11.81
C ASN A 216 9.39 -13.02 11.01
N GLY A 217 9.35 -11.85 11.67
CA GLY A 217 9.31 -10.54 11.01
C GLY A 217 7.91 -10.06 10.64
N LYS A 218 6.86 -10.84 10.91
CA LYS A 218 5.49 -10.46 10.54
C LYS A 218 4.94 -9.42 11.50
N TRP A 219 4.54 -8.28 10.96
CA TRP A 219 3.95 -7.19 11.72
C TRP A 219 2.49 -7.43 12.05
N LYS A 220 2.12 -7.19 13.31
CA LYS A 220 0.73 -7.19 13.77
C LYS A 220 0.42 -5.94 14.57
N ILE A 221 -0.82 -5.49 14.47
CA ILE A 221 -1.35 -4.38 15.26
C ILE A 221 -1.59 -4.85 16.69
N LYS A 222 -0.94 -4.19 17.64
CA LYS A 222 -1.10 -4.44 19.07
C LYS A 222 -2.14 -3.54 19.70
N SER A 223 -2.13 -2.26 19.33
CA SER A 223 -3.07 -1.27 19.84
C SER A 223 -3.24 -0.12 18.85
N ASN A 224 -4.23 0.73 19.10
CA ASN A 224 -4.43 1.95 18.34
C ASN A 224 -4.86 3.11 19.23
N VAL A 225 -4.59 4.33 18.78
CA VAL A 225 -5.10 5.57 19.37
C VAL A 225 -5.89 6.31 18.30
N VAL A 226 -7.11 6.72 18.64
CA VAL A 226 -7.99 7.49 17.73
C VAL A 226 -8.05 8.93 18.23
N LYS A 227 -7.91 9.89 17.31
CA LYS A 227 -8.05 11.33 17.55
C LYS A 227 -8.99 11.94 16.53
#